data_AF-A0A9D9LGX3-F1
#
_entry.id   AF-A0A9D9LGX3-F1
#
_cell.length_a   1.000
_cell.length_b   1.000
_cell.length_c   1.000
_cell.angle_alpha   90.00
_cell.angle_beta   90.00
_cell.angle_gamma   90.00
#
_symmetry.space_group_name_H-M   'P 1'
#
loop_
_entity.id
_entity.type
_entity.pdbx_description
1 polymer ?
#
loop_
_entity_poly.entity_id
_entity_poly.type
_entity_poly.pdbx_seq_one_letter_code
_entity_poly.pdbx_strand_id
1 'polypeptide(L)'
;MKKGLIGKKLGMTHVYDSNGVMVPVTVIELGPCPVLAVKTQDKDGYSAIQLGFGVRKEKNVTKALKGNFKKAGIETDLPALIKEVRLDSDPEVKVGD
;
A
#
# COMPACT_ATOMS: atom_id res chain seq x y z
N MET A 1 5.02 14.69 -7.63
CA MET A 1 4.56 13.28 -7.67
C MET A 1 5.09 12.52 -6.46
N LYS A 2 4.30 12.42 -5.39
CA LYS A 2 4.59 11.51 -4.27
C LYS A 2 3.80 10.23 -4.46
N LYS A 3 4.35 9.25 -5.16
CA LYS A 3 3.82 7.87 -5.14
C LYS A 3 4.43 7.17 -3.93
N GLY A 4 3.59 6.71 -3.02
CA GLY A 4 4.00 6.01 -1.80
C GLY A 4 3.63 4.54 -1.88
N LEU A 5 4.42 3.69 -1.25
CA LEU A 5 4.11 2.28 -1.03
C LEU A 5 4.11 2.00 0.47
N ILE A 6 3.39 0.97 0.89
CA ILE A 6 3.44 0.46 2.25
C ILE A 6 4.42 -0.71 2.27
N GLY A 7 5.33 -0.71 3.25
CA GLY A 7 6.30 -1.79 3.41
C GLY A 7 6.46 -2.18 4.87
N LYS A 8 6.95 -3.40 5.08
CA LYS A 8 7.32 -3.91 6.40
C LYS A 8 8.83 -3.97 6.53
N LYS A 9 9.37 -3.34 7.57
CA LYS A 9 10.79 -3.47 7.91
C LYS A 9 11.07 -4.90 8.34
N LEU A 10 11.90 -5.62 7.60
CA LEU A 10 12.33 -6.98 7.94
C LEU A 10 13.55 -6.98 8.86
N GLY A 11 14.48 -6.06 8.63
CA GLY A 11 15.71 -5.99 9.39
C GLY A 11 16.77 -5.12 8.72
N MET A 12 18.00 -5.26 9.19
CA MET A 12 19.17 -4.56 8.65
C MET A 12 20.23 -5.59 8.27
N THR A 13 20.92 -5.34 7.17
CA THR A 13 22.06 -6.14 6.71
C THR A 13 23.10 -5.20 6.09
N HIS A 14 24.15 -5.73 5.50
CA HIS A 14 25.14 -4.98 4.75
C HIS A 14 25.37 -5.60 3.37
N VAL A 15 25.74 -4.77 2.41
CA VAL A 15 26.15 -5.17 1.06
C VAL A 15 27.49 -4.52 0.75
N TYR A 16 28.34 -5.21 0.00
CA TYR A 16 29.58 -4.63 -0.52
C TYR A 16 29.32 -4.04 -1.90
N ASP A 17 29.79 -2.80 -2.12
CA ASP A 17 29.75 -2.19 -3.44
C ASP A 17 30.89 -2.72 -4.34
N SER A 18 30.95 -2.25 -5.60
CA SER A 18 31.98 -2.68 -6.55
C SER A 18 33.41 -2.28 -6.17
N ASN A 19 33.58 -1.36 -5.22
CA ASN A 19 34.88 -0.91 -4.72
C ASN A 19 35.27 -1.62 -3.40
N GLY A 20 34.47 -2.57 -2.93
CA GLY A 20 34.70 -3.30 -1.68
C GLY A 20 34.30 -2.53 -0.42
N VAL A 21 33.52 -1.45 -0.54
CA VAL A 21 33.04 -0.67 0.61
C VAL A 21 31.78 -1.33 1.19
N MET A 22 31.75 -1.53 2.51
CA MET A 22 30.58 -2.05 3.21
C MET A 22 29.52 -0.96 3.37
N VAL A 23 28.33 -1.19 2.80
CA VAL A 23 27.17 -0.28 2.89
C VAL A 23 26.10 -0.93 3.79
N PRO A 24 25.74 -0.31 4.92
CA PRO A 24 24.63 -0.78 5.75
C PRO A 24 23.29 -0.48 5.08
N VAL A 25 22.41 -1.48 5.01
CA VAL A 25 21.11 -1.37 4.32
C VAL A 25 19.98 -1.90 5.21
N THR A 26 18.79 -1.34 5.02
CA THR A 26 17.56 -1.84 5.66
C THR A 26 16.76 -2.64 4.65
N VAL A 27 16.39 -3.87 5.00
CA VAL A 27 15.54 -4.71 4.16
C VAL A 27 14.08 -4.38 4.46
N ILE A 28 13.36 -3.99 3.41
CA ILE A 28 11.92 -3.67 3.47
C ILE A 28 11.19 -4.64 2.56
N GLU A 29 10.26 -5.41 3.13
CA GLU A 29 9.29 -6.20 2.37
C GLU A 29 8.24 -5.26 1.78
N LEU A 30 8.11 -5.27 0.47
CA LEU A 30 7.11 -4.52 -0.26
C LEU A 30 6.09 -5.48 -0.87
N GLY A 31 4.82 -5.10 -0.78
CA GLY A 31 3.76 -5.72 -1.55
C GLY A 31 3.12 -6.98 -0.93
N PRO A 32 1.94 -7.37 -1.47
CA PRO A 32 1.13 -6.61 -2.43
C PRO A 32 0.52 -5.35 -1.78
N CYS A 33 0.49 -4.24 -2.54
CA CYS A 33 -0.04 -2.94 -2.10
C CYS A 33 -1.23 -2.47 -2.96
N PRO A 34 -2.36 -3.18 -2.95
CA PRO A 34 -3.46 -2.89 -3.88
C PRO A 34 -4.14 -1.55 -3.57
N VAL A 35 -4.58 -0.86 -4.62
CA VAL A 35 -5.37 0.36 -4.52
C VAL A 35 -6.82 0.04 -4.13
N LEU A 36 -7.22 0.44 -2.93
CA LEU A 36 -8.56 0.19 -2.40
C LEU A 36 -9.58 1.27 -2.75
N ALA A 37 -9.13 2.51 -2.82
CA ALA A 37 -9.97 3.65 -3.17
C ALA A 37 -9.11 4.79 -3.71
N VAL A 38 -9.69 5.55 -4.62
CA VAL A 38 -9.12 6.75 -5.22
C VAL A 38 -9.93 7.93 -4.72
N LYS A 39 -9.26 8.91 -4.11
CA LYS A 39 -9.84 10.15 -3.59
C LYS A 39 -9.48 11.29 -4.52
N THR A 40 -10.49 12.06 -4.89
CA THR A 40 -10.37 13.15 -5.87
C THR A 40 -10.84 14.46 -5.26
N GLN A 41 -10.30 15.58 -5.73
CA GLN A 41 -10.63 16.91 -5.23
C GLN A 41 -12.14 17.19 -5.33
N ASP A 42 -12.77 16.79 -6.42
CA ASP A 42 -14.19 17.05 -6.68
C ASP A 42 -15.15 16.27 -5.76
N LYS A 43 -14.80 15.02 -5.41
CA LYS A 43 -15.69 14.13 -4.62
C LYS A 43 -15.39 14.19 -3.13
N ASP A 44 -14.12 14.31 -2.75
CA ASP A 44 -13.66 14.13 -1.38
C ASP A 44 -13.02 15.40 -0.79
N GLY A 45 -12.80 16.44 -1.61
CA GLY A 45 -12.17 17.70 -1.19
C GLY A 45 -10.64 17.64 -1.06
N TYR A 46 -10.03 16.52 -1.45
CA TYR A 46 -8.57 16.33 -1.52
C TYR A 46 -8.19 15.17 -2.45
N SER A 47 -6.97 15.21 -2.97
CA SER A 47 -6.40 14.14 -3.79
C SER A 47 -5.60 13.13 -2.95
N ALA A 48 -5.97 11.85 -2.98
CA ALA A 48 -5.23 10.78 -2.29
C ALA A 48 -5.50 9.39 -2.88
N ILE A 49 -4.61 8.45 -2.56
CA ILE A 49 -4.82 7.03 -2.83
C ILE A 49 -4.89 6.28 -1.51
N GLN A 50 -5.87 5.40 -1.37
CA GLN A 50 -5.93 4.45 -0.27
C GLN A 50 -5.33 3.11 -0.70
N LEU A 51 -4.32 2.65 0.03
CA LEU A 51 -3.57 1.42 -0.24
C LEU A 51 -3.82 0.39 0.86
N GLY A 52 -3.94 -0.87 0.46
CA GLY A 52 -3.91 -2.03 1.35
C GLY A 52 -2.49 -2.57 1.52
N PHE A 53 -2.19 -3.27 2.62
CA PHE A 53 -0.94 -4.02 2.79
C PHE A 53 -1.08 -5.21 3.75
N GLY A 54 -0.37 -6.29 3.44
CA GLY A 54 -0.33 -7.53 4.23
C GLY A 54 -1.64 -8.31 4.18
N VAL A 55 -1.67 -9.50 4.79
CA VAL A 55 -2.83 -10.41 4.72
C VAL A 55 -3.45 -10.63 6.10
N ARG A 56 -4.79 -10.54 6.17
CA ARG A 56 -5.58 -10.84 7.36
C ARG A 56 -6.64 -11.90 7.06
N LYS A 57 -6.78 -12.87 7.98
CA LYS A 57 -7.82 -13.92 7.89
C LYS A 57 -9.21 -13.30 7.79
N GLU A 58 -10.05 -13.80 6.90
CA GLU A 58 -11.38 -13.27 6.63
C GLU A 58 -12.29 -13.19 7.86
N LYS A 59 -12.19 -14.15 8.79
CA LYS A 59 -12.98 -14.15 10.02
C LYS A 59 -12.68 -12.95 10.93
N ASN A 60 -11.52 -12.32 10.74
CA ASN A 60 -11.09 -11.16 11.51
C ASN A 60 -11.42 -9.84 10.80
N VAL A 61 -12.10 -9.86 9.64
CA VAL A 61 -12.47 -8.66 8.88
C VAL A 61 -13.95 -8.38 9.04
N THR A 62 -14.29 -7.13 9.37
CA THR A 62 -15.68 -6.69 9.54
C THR A 62 -16.42 -6.67 8.21
N LYS A 63 -17.75 -6.83 8.23
CA LYS A 63 -18.59 -6.83 7.02
C LYS A 63 -18.46 -5.56 6.19
N ALA A 64 -18.29 -4.40 6.84
CA ALA A 64 -18.08 -3.12 6.16
C ALA A 64 -16.78 -3.09 5.35
N LEU A 65 -15.66 -3.55 5.93
CA LEU A 65 -14.37 -3.63 5.24
C LEU A 65 -14.40 -4.65 4.10
N LYS A 66 -15.06 -5.79 4.28
CA LYS A 66 -15.24 -6.78 3.20
C LYS A 66 -15.95 -6.17 1.98
N GLY A 67 -16.99 -5.37 2.21
CA GLY A 67 -17.67 -4.66 1.13
C GLY A 67 -16.76 -3.68 0.38
N ASN A 68 -15.85 -3.02 1.09
CA ASN A 68 -14.86 -2.13 0.48
C ASN A 68 -13.84 -2.90 -0.38
N PHE A 69 -13.27 -3.99 0.15
CA PHE A 69 -12.31 -4.83 -0.57
C PHE A 69 -12.93 -5.47 -1.82
N LYS A 70 -14.18 -5.91 -1.73
CA LYS A 70 -14.90 -6.46 -2.88
C LYS A 70 -15.12 -5.44 -4.00
N LYS A 71 -15.37 -4.17 -3.67
CA LYS A 71 -15.44 -3.09 -4.68
C LYS A 71 -14.11 -2.88 -5.39
N ALA A 72 -13.00 -3.17 -4.72
CA ALA A 72 -11.66 -3.13 -5.29
C ALA A 72 -11.24 -4.42 -5.99
N GLY A 73 -12.15 -5.39 -6.16
CA GLY A 73 -11.84 -6.67 -6.80
C GLY A 73 -11.03 -7.65 -5.94
N ILE A 74 -10.86 -7.35 -4.65
CA ILE A 74 -10.07 -8.19 -3.73
C ILE A 74 -11.03 -9.10 -2.97
N GLU A 75 -11.05 -10.38 -3.34
CA GLU A 75 -11.88 -11.40 -2.70
C GLU A 75 -11.07 -12.32 -1.77
N THR A 76 -9.79 -12.53 -2.07
CA THR A 76 -8.84 -13.31 -1.26
C THR A 76 -7.73 -12.42 -0.71
N ASP A 77 -7.01 -12.90 0.31
CA ASP A 77 -5.85 -12.21 0.90
C ASP A 77 -6.12 -10.77 1.35
N LEU A 78 -7.20 -10.59 2.12
CA LEU A 78 -7.71 -9.28 2.53
C LEU A 78 -6.64 -8.45 3.26
N PRO A 79 -6.47 -7.16 2.89
CA PRO A 79 -5.47 -6.28 3.49
C PRO A 79 -5.55 -6.20 5.02
N ALA A 80 -4.41 -6.40 5.68
CA ALA A 80 -4.31 -6.26 7.13
C ALA A 80 -4.22 -4.79 7.57
N LEU A 81 -3.55 -3.97 6.76
CA LEU A 81 -3.35 -2.54 6.96
C LEU A 81 -3.96 -1.78 5.80
N ILE A 82 -4.55 -0.63 6.12
CA ILE A 82 -5.09 0.33 5.16
C ILE A 82 -4.50 1.68 5.51
N LYS A 83 -3.86 2.34 4.55
CA LYS A 83 -3.33 3.70 4.72
C LYS A 83 -3.59 4.55 3.50
N GLU A 84 -3.71 5.84 3.72
CA GLU A 84 -3.87 6.83 2.68
C GLU A 84 -2.56 7.56 2.42
N VAL A 85 -2.27 7.77 1.14
CA VAL A 85 -1.15 8.56 0.67
C VAL A 85 -1.72 9.79 -0.04
N ARG A 86 -1.47 10.97 0.54
CA ARG A 86 -1.89 12.23 -0.06
C ARG A 86 -1.06 12.55 -1.29
N LEU A 87 -1.73 13.04 -2.32
CA LEU A 87 -1.13 13.48 -3.56
C LEU A 87 -1.30 14.98 -3.74
N ASP A 88 -0.43 15.57 -4.54
CA ASP A 88 -0.50 16.98 -4.92
C ASP A 88 -1.54 17.22 -6.03
N SER A 89 -1.97 16.17 -6.74
CA SER A 89 -2.94 16.20 -7.84
C SER A 89 -3.78 14.92 -7.85
N ASP A 90 -4.90 14.93 -8.57
CA ASP A 90 -5.79 13.78 -8.64
C ASP A 90 -5.09 12.53 -9.22
N PRO A 91 -5.32 11.34 -8.62
CA PRO A 91 -4.62 10.13 -9.03
C PRO A 91 -5.18 9.56 -10.34
N GLU A 92 -4.30 9.23 -11.29
CA GLU A 92 -4.65 8.51 -12.53
C GLU A 92 -4.63 6.97 -12.39
N VAL A 93 -4.62 6.46 -11.16
CA VAL A 93 -4.65 5.01 -10.87
C VAL A 93 -6.08 4.53 -10.71
N LYS A 94 -6.33 3.25 -11.05
CA LYS A 94 -7.64 2.62 -10.88
C LYS A 94 -7.68 1.86 -9.56
N VAL A 95 -8.90 1.66 -9.08
CA VAL A 95 -9.14 0.78 -7.94
C VAL A 95 -8.84 -0.66 -8.37
N GLY A 96 -8.05 -1.38 -7.59
CA GLY A 96 -7.60 -2.74 -7.87
C GLY A 96 -6.22 -2.85 -8.54
N ASP A 97 -5.61 -1.73 -8.92
CA ASP A 97 -4.21 -1.66 -9.39
C ASP A 97 -3.20 -1.98 -8.27
#